data_AF-A0A853FV52-F1
#
_entry.id   AF-A0A853FV52-F1
#
_cell.length_a   1.000
_cell.length_b   1.000
_cell.length_c   1.000
_cell.angle_alpha   90.00
_cell.angle_beta   90.00
_cell.angle_gamma   90.00
#
_symmetry.space_group_name_H-M   'P 1'
#
loop_
_entity.id
_entity.type
_entity.pdbx_description
1 polymer ?
#
loop_
_entity_poly.entity_id
_entity_poly.type
_entity_poly.pdbx_seq_one_letter_code
_entity_poly.pdbx_strand_id
1 'polypeptide(L)'
;MSKSPIERAARALCTLAGHPENITFEGRPMWESFLPEVRSVVLAIRDTSPAMLEAGATAIVQCQEQGEPEIAADGCWRDMIDAMLAEAQ
;
A
#
# COMPACT_ATOMS: atom_id res chain seq x y z
N MET A 1 -13.36 -7.13 10.54
CA MET A 1 -13.20 -6.18 9.43
C MET A 1 -11.73 -5.81 9.34
N SER A 2 -11.07 -6.05 8.21
CA SER A 2 -9.69 -5.60 7.99
C SER A 2 -9.65 -4.08 7.88
N LYS A 3 -8.65 -3.44 8.48
CA LYS A 3 -8.43 -1.99 8.36
C LYS A 3 -8.21 -1.61 6.89
N SER A 4 -8.71 -0.44 6.48
CA SER A 4 -8.46 0.06 5.12
C SER A 4 -6.95 0.22 4.85
N PRO A 5 -6.46 0.12 3.60
CA PRO A 5 -5.05 0.37 3.29
C PRO A 5 -4.55 1.74 3.77
N ILE A 6 -5.37 2.78 3.67
CA ILE A 6 -5.06 4.13 4.15
C ILE A 6 -4.88 4.15 5.67
N GLU A 7 -5.77 3.50 6.43
CA GLU A 7 -5.63 3.41 7.89
C GLU A 7 -4.36 2.62 8.28
N ARG A 8 -4.07 1.51 7.60
CA ARG A 8 -2.84 0.73 7.84
C ARG A 8 -1.59 1.59 7.62
N ALA A 9 -1.54 2.35 6.53
CA ALA A 9 -0.44 3.26 6.24
C ALA A 9 -0.32 4.39 7.26
N ALA A 10 -1.44 4.99 7.68
CA ALA A 10 -1.44 6.07 8.66
C ALA A 10 -0.95 5.60 10.04
N ARG A 11 -1.33 4.39 10.44
CA ARG A 11 -0.83 3.74 11.67
C ARG A 11 0.65 3.40 11.58
N ALA A 12 1.14 3.00 10.41
CA ALA A 12 2.57 2.81 10.17
C ALA A 12 3.36 4.13 10.30
N LEU A 13 2.85 5.24 9.75
CA LEU A 13 3.48 6.57 9.93
C LEU A 13 3.45 7.03 11.40
N CYS A 14 2.34 6.81 12.09
CA CYS A 14 2.23 7.09 13.53
C CYS A 14 3.28 6.32 14.34
N THR A 15 3.47 5.03 14.03
CA THR A 15 4.49 4.18 14.66
C THR A 15 5.91 4.64 14.31
N LEU A 16 6.15 5.01 13.06
CA LEU A 16 7.43 5.56 12.60
C LEU A 16 7.79 6.86 13.33
N ALA A 17 6.79 7.70 13.64
CA ALA A 17 6.95 8.92 14.44
C ALA A 17 7.17 8.65 15.95
N GLY A 18 7.22 7.39 16.39
CA GLY A 18 7.45 7.00 17.78
C GLY A 18 6.20 7.03 18.66
N HIS A 19 5.02 7.15 18.06
CA HIS A 19 3.75 7.16 18.78
C HIS A 19 3.14 5.75 18.84
N PRO A 20 2.58 5.33 20.00
CA PRO A 20 1.84 4.09 20.08
C PRO A 20 0.66 4.08 19.11
N GLU A 21 0.43 2.95 18.45
CA GLU A 21 -0.57 2.80 17.37
C GLU A 21 -2.00 3.24 17.77
N ASN A 22 -2.32 3.17 19.07
CA ASN A 22 -3.66 3.43 19.62
C ASN A 22 -3.70 4.61 20.61
N ILE A 23 -2.70 5.50 20.57
CA ILE A 23 -2.76 6.73 21.37
C ILE A 23 -3.81 7.69 20.82
N THR A 24 -4.42 8.48 21.70
CA THR A 24 -5.36 9.54 21.33
C THR A 24 -4.67 10.90 21.33
N PHE A 25 -5.04 11.74 20.38
CA PHE A 25 -4.63 13.13 20.26
C PHE A 25 -5.88 13.97 19.95
N GLU A 26 -6.16 15.00 20.75
CA GLU A 26 -7.35 15.85 20.62
C GLU A 26 -8.69 15.07 20.59
N GLY A 27 -8.79 14.00 21.38
CA GLY A 27 -9.99 13.16 21.45
C GLY A 27 -10.20 12.21 20.27
N ARG A 28 -9.26 12.15 19.33
CA ARG A 28 -9.28 11.23 18.18
C ARG A 28 -8.05 10.32 18.17
N PRO A 29 -8.08 9.18 17.46
CA PRO A 29 -6.89 8.36 17.29
C PRO A 29 -5.78 9.14 16.60
N MET A 30 -4.57 9.13 17.16
CA MET A 30 -3.45 9.95 16.67
C MET A 30 -3.04 9.64 15.24
N TRP A 31 -3.26 8.40 14.77
CA TRP A 31 -2.99 8.04 13.39
C TRP A 31 -3.80 8.86 12.37
N GLU A 32 -4.96 9.42 12.74
CA GLU A 32 -5.77 10.26 11.85
C GLU A 32 -5.04 11.53 11.41
N SER A 33 -4.13 12.05 12.25
CA SER A 33 -3.32 13.23 11.92
C SER A 33 -2.38 12.99 10.73
N PHE A 34 -2.08 11.74 10.40
CA PHE A 34 -1.19 11.35 9.30
C PHE A 34 -1.93 11.05 7.98
N LEU A 35 -3.26 11.18 7.95
CA LEU A 35 -4.05 10.94 6.74
C LEU A 35 -3.66 11.83 5.54
N PRO A 36 -3.34 13.13 5.72
CA PRO A 36 -2.88 13.97 4.62
C PRO A 36 -1.58 13.45 3.97
N GLU A 37 -0.61 13.04 4.78
CA GLU A 37 0.68 12.52 4.34
C GLU A 37 0.51 11.22 3.56
N VAL A 38 -0.28 10.28 4.10
CA VAL A 38 -0.61 9.03 3.39
C VAL A 38 -1.26 9.32 2.05
N ARG A 39 -2.24 10.23 1.99
CA ARG A 39 -2.92 10.58 0.74
C ARG A 39 -1.97 11.18 -0.29
N SER A 40 -1.07 12.07 0.13
CA SER A 40 -0.05 12.64 -0.74
C SER A 40 0.85 11.57 -1.35
N VAL A 41 1.33 10.62 -0.53
CA VAL A 41 2.15 9.51 -1.02
C VAL A 41 1.38 8.62 -1.99
N VAL A 42 0.17 8.18 -1.62
CA VAL A 42 -0.65 7.30 -2.46
C VAL A 42 -0.99 7.97 -3.80
N LEU A 43 -1.26 9.27 -3.81
CA LEU A 43 -1.49 10.02 -5.05
C LEU A 43 -0.22 10.13 -5.89
N ALA A 44 0.95 10.28 -5.28
CA ALA A 44 2.22 10.37 -5.99
C ALA A 44 2.62 9.04 -6.66
N ILE A 45 2.34 7.91 -6.00
CA ILE A 45 2.66 6.57 -6.52
C ILE A 45 1.53 5.94 -7.34
N ARG A 46 0.45 6.69 -7.59
CA ARG A 46 -0.66 6.23 -8.44
C ARG A 46 -0.19 5.97 -9.87
N ASP A 47 0.76 6.78 -10.34
CA ASP A 47 1.33 6.65 -11.67
C ASP A 47 2.53 5.68 -11.59
N THR A 48 2.41 4.53 -12.26
CA THR A 48 3.34 3.39 -12.14
C THR A 48 4.61 3.57 -12.96
N SER A 49 5.75 3.07 -12.46
CA SER A 49 7.00 2.99 -13.23
C SER A 49 6.98 1.85 -14.27
N PRO A 50 7.94 1.82 -15.22
CA PRO A 50 8.09 0.68 -16.13
C PRO A 50 8.30 -0.66 -15.43
N ALA A 51 9.06 -0.72 -14.32
CA ALA A 51 9.30 -1.97 -13.59
C ALA A 51 8.03 -2.47 -12.91
N MET A 52 7.23 -1.56 -12.35
CA MET A 52 5.91 -1.91 -11.80
C MET A 52 5.00 -2.49 -12.89
N LEU A 53 4.95 -1.86 -14.07
CA LEU A 53 4.13 -2.36 -15.19
C LEU A 53 4.57 -3.75 -15.65
N GLU A 54 5.87 -4.01 -15.75
CA GLU A 54 6.42 -5.32 -16.12
C GLU A 54 6.08 -6.39 -15.09
N ALA A 55 6.21 -6.07 -13.79
CA ALA A 55 5.84 -6.97 -12.70
C ALA A 55 4.33 -7.32 -12.75
N GLY A 56 3.47 -6.32 -12.91
CA GLY A 56 2.03 -6.54 -13.01
C GLY A 56 1.62 -7.35 -14.25
N ALA A 57 2.23 -7.07 -15.41
CA ALA A 57 1.98 -7.83 -16.63
C ALA A 57 2.39 -9.30 -16.49
N THR A 58 3.54 -9.56 -15.86
CA THR A 58 4.02 -10.92 -15.58
C THR A 58 3.06 -11.67 -14.66
N ALA A 59 2.61 -11.02 -13.58
CA ALA A 59 1.65 -11.61 -12.65
C ALA A 59 0.31 -11.94 -13.34
N ILE A 60 -0.22 -11.06 -14.19
CA ILE A 60 -1.45 -11.30 -14.95
C ILE A 60 -1.32 -12.54 -15.84
N VAL A 61 -0.21 -12.69 -16.56
CA VAL A 61 0.04 -13.86 -17.43
C VAL A 61 0.05 -15.15 -16.60
N GLN A 62 0.72 -15.16 -15.45
CA GLN A 62 0.78 -16.33 -14.56
C GLN A 62 -0.58 -16.69 -13.96
N CYS A 63 -1.42 -15.69 -13.70
CA CYS A 63 -2.74 -15.89 -13.10
C CYS A 63 -3.77 -16.51 -14.04
N GLN A 64 -3.64 -16.34 -15.35
CA GLN A 64 -4.53 -16.96 -16.34
C GLN A 64 -4.50 -18.50 -16.29
N GLU A 65 -3.46 -19.08 -15.69
CA GLU A 65 -3.30 -20.53 -15.53
C GLU A 65 -3.94 -21.09 -14.24
N GLN A 66 -4.30 -20.24 -13.26
CA GLN A 66 -4.67 -20.69 -11.90
C GLN A 66 -6.12 -20.38 -11.45
N GLY A 67 -6.95 -19.79 -12.30
CA GLY A 67 -8.42 -19.97 -12.21
C GLY A 67 -9.23 -19.11 -11.24
N GLU A 68 -8.68 -18.11 -10.54
CA GLU A 68 -9.49 -17.15 -9.77
C GLU A 68 -9.03 -15.69 -9.98
N PRO A 69 -9.84 -14.83 -10.63
CA PRO A 69 -9.42 -13.47 -11.02
C PRO A 69 -9.19 -12.51 -9.84
N GLU A 70 -9.78 -12.78 -8.67
CA GLU A 70 -9.61 -11.93 -7.48
C GLU A 70 -8.26 -12.18 -6.77
N ILE A 71 -7.84 -13.44 -6.68
CA ILE A 71 -6.52 -13.83 -6.15
C ILE A 71 -5.42 -13.27 -7.06
N ALA A 72 -5.66 -13.30 -8.36
CA ALA A 72 -4.78 -12.74 -9.36
C ALA A 72 -4.51 -11.23 -9.19
N ALA A 73 -5.56 -10.47 -8.88
CA ALA A 73 -5.47 -9.03 -8.70
C ALA A 73 -4.67 -8.65 -7.44
N ASP A 74 -4.83 -9.40 -6.33
CA ASP A 74 -4.07 -9.19 -5.09
C ASP A 74 -2.58 -9.55 -5.26
N GLY A 75 -2.27 -10.65 -5.96
CA GLY A 75 -0.89 -11.02 -6.30
C GLY A 75 -0.21 -9.99 -7.20
N CYS A 76 -0.86 -9.62 -8.31
CA CYS A 76 -0.38 -8.58 -9.21
C CYS A 76 -0.10 -7.27 -8.49
N TRP A 77 -1.00 -6.82 -7.60
CA TRP A 77 -0.80 -5.59 -6.84
C TRP A 77 0.42 -5.66 -5.91
N ARG A 78 0.66 -6.80 -5.25
CA ARG A 78 1.84 -6.99 -4.39
C ARG A 78 3.13 -6.92 -5.19
N ASP A 79 3.20 -7.64 -6.32
CA ASP A 79 4.38 -7.66 -7.18
C ASP A 79 4.72 -6.26 -7.70
N MET A 80 3.70 -5.46 -8.06
CA MET A 80 3.89 -4.07 -8.45
C MET A 80 4.46 -3.21 -7.32
N ILE A 81 3.97 -3.37 -6.09
CA ILE A 81 4.47 -2.62 -4.93
C ILE A 81 5.90 -3.06 -4.57
N ASP A 82 6.21 -4.35 -4.65
CA ASP A 82 7.55 -4.86 -4.36
C ASP A 82 8.56 -4.35 -5.40
N ALA A 83 8.18 -4.29 -6.69
CA ALA A 83 9.00 -3.68 -7.74
C ALA A 83 9.28 -2.19 -7.45
N MET A 84 8.25 -1.42 -7.07
CA MET A 84 8.42 -0.01 -6.66
C MET A 84 9.38 0.15 -5.47
N LEU A 85 9.29 -0.73 -4.47
CA LEU A 85 10.17 -0.69 -3.30
C LEU A 85 11.62 -1.08 -3.64
N ALA A 86 11.83 -1.95 -4.62
CA ALA A 86 13.16 -2.34 -5.09
C ALA A 86 13.87 -1.22 -5.88
N GLU A 87 13.14 -0.31 -6.52
CA GLU A 87 13.72 0.85 -7.23
C GLU A 87 14.35 1.89 -6.29
N ALA A 88 13.88 1.94 -5.03
CA ALA A 88 14.33 2.92 -4.04
C ALA A 88 15.62 2.51 -3.29
N GLN A 89 16.21 1.35 -3.63
CA GLN A 89 17.45 0.80 -3.06
C GLN A 89 18.67 1.09 -3.93
#